data_AF-A0A3Q1FFZ4-F1
#
_entry.id   AF-A0A3Q1FFZ4-F1
#
_cell.length_a   1.000
_cell.length_b   1.000
_cell.length_c   1.000
_cell.angle_alpha   90.00
_cell.angle_beta   90.00
_cell.angle_gamma   90.00
#
_symmetry.space_group_name_H-M   'P 1'
#
loop_
_entity.id
_entity.type
_entity.pdbx_description
1 polymer ?
#
loop_
_entity_poly.entity_id
_entity_poly.type
_entity_poly.pdbx_seq_one_letter_code
_entity_poly.pdbx_strand_id
1 'polypeptide(L)'
;MVLHSGRVVTTFALQQEDPPVNVSVIVCLYIFKRPVFCVSGRVVNVSSLGGSWALKDCSPTLQQRFRSEDITEEELVGLMQRFVAESQKGKHKEDGWPETAYGVSKTGLTVRLKIMILNILLNACCPGWVRTDMTSDKATKSPDEGAITPVYLALLPPGATEPHGKFVSDKEVQPW
;
A
#
# COMPACT_ATOMS: atom_id res chain seq x y z
N MET A 1 -11.09 -9.51 -6.99
CA MET A 1 -12.15 -10.16 -6.21
C MET A 1 -13.23 -9.12 -5.93
N VAL A 2 -14.32 -9.18 -6.68
CA VAL A 2 -15.55 -8.42 -6.43
C VAL A 2 -16.54 -9.41 -5.81
N LEU A 3 -17.15 -9.06 -4.68
CA LEU A 3 -18.39 -9.68 -4.24
C LEU A 3 -19.37 -8.58 -3.83
N HIS A 4 -20.44 -8.46 -4.63
CA HIS A 4 -21.62 -7.68 -4.30
C HIS A 4 -22.42 -8.40 -3.22
N SER A 5 -23.09 -7.64 -2.34
CA SER A 5 -23.99 -8.06 -1.24
C SER A 5 -23.42 -8.22 0.19
N GLY A 6 -22.36 -7.50 0.57
CA GLY A 6 -21.87 -7.50 1.97
C GLY A 6 -20.57 -6.73 2.16
N ARG A 7 -20.56 -5.49 1.66
CA ARG A 7 -19.41 -4.66 1.23
C ARG A 7 -18.12 -4.81 2.07
N VAL A 8 -17.25 -5.71 1.63
CA VAL A 8 -15.79 -5.62 1.84
C VAL A 8 -15.27 -4.70 0.75
N VAL A 9 -14.78 -3.51 1.11
CA VAL A 9 -14.09 -2.62 0.16
C VAL A 9 -12.65 -3.08 0.08
N THR A 10 -12.36 -4.00 -0.84
CA THR A 10 -10.99 -4.28 -1.26
C THR A 10 -10.59 -3.19 -2.26
N THR A 11 -9.70 -2.29 -1.86
CA THR A 11 -9.18 -1.24 -2.74
C THR A 11 -8.29 -1.89 -3.80
N PHE A 12 -8.83 -2.08 -4.99
CA PHE A 12 -8.06 -2.37 -6.20
C PHE A 12 -7.36 -1.07 -6.63
N ALA A 13 -6.02 -1.07 -6.67
CA ALA A 13 -5.27 -0.06 -7.39
C ALA A 13 -5.55 -0.29 -8.89
N LEU A 14 -6.39 0.55 -9.49
CA LEU A 14 -6.56 0.55 -10.93
C LEU A 14 -5.26 1.05 -11.56
N GLN A 15 -4.67 0.19 -12.38
CA GLN A 15 -3.59 0.53 -13.28
C GLN A 15 -4.25 1.16 -14.51
N GLN A 16 -4.15 2.49 -14.66
CA GLN A 16 -4.38 3.11 -15.96
C GLN A 16 -3.04 3.16 -16.69
N GLU A 17 -2.99 2.53 -17.86
CA GLU A 17 -1.91 2.74 -18.83
C GLU A 17 -2.22 4.02 -19.62
N ASP A 18 -1.26 4.94 -19.67
CA ASP A 18 -1.25 6.05 -20.63
C ASP A 18 0.15 6.09 -21.30
N PRO A 19 0.25 5.91 -22.64
CA PRO A 19 1.52 6.09 -23.35
C PRO A 19 1.75 7.60 -23.59
N PRO A 20 2.98 8.17 -23.43
CA PRO A 20 4.29 7.56 -23.68
C PRO A 20 5.33 7.75 -22.55
N VAL A 21 4.92 7.99 -21.31
CA VAL A 21 5.86 8.23 -20.20
C VAL A 21 5.91 7.03 -19.26
N ASN A 22 7.02 6.28 -19.33
CA ASN A 22 7.35 5.11 -18.49
C ASN A 22 7.64 5.49 -17.02
N VAL A 23 6.70 6.19 -16.38
CA VAL A 23 6.73 6.48 -14.94
C VAL A 23 5.32 6.28 -14.40
N SER A 24 4.96 5.03 -14.15
CA SER A 24 3.70 4.65 -13.50
C SER A 24 3.78 4.93 -12.00
N VAL A 25 3.89 6.21 -11.60
CA VAL A 25 3.63 6.56 -10.20
C VAL A 25 2.13 6.64 -10.04
N ILE A 26 1.56 5.54 -9.58
CA ILE A 26 0.18 5.49 -9.12
C ILE A 26 0.08 6.50 -7.97
N VAL A 27 -0.44 7.68 -8.24
CA VAL A 27 -0.92 8.62 -7.20
C VAL A 27 -2.22 8.01 -6.65
N CYS A 28 -2.08 6.87 -5.95
CA CYS A 28 -3.17 6.10 -5.35
C CYS A 28 -3.79 6.82 -4.14
N LEU A 29 -3.26 8.00 -3.79
CA LEU A 29 -3.65 8.77 -2.63
C LEU A 29 -4.97 9.54 -2.84
N TYR A 30 -5.39 9.81 -4.08
CA TYR A 30 -6.51 10.73 -4.35
C TYR A 30 -7.91 10.12 -4.34
N ILE A 31 -8.06 8.78 -4.38
CA ILE A 31 -9.38 8.18 -4.70
C ILE A 31 -10.29 7.88 -3.51
N PHE A 32 -9.81 7.87 -2.26
CA PHE A 32 -10.67 7.50 -1.13
C PHE A 32 -10.83 8.62 -0.10
N LYS A 33 -11.66 9.62 -0.44
CA LYS A 33 -12.33 10.45 0.56
C LYS A 33 -13.16 9.52 1.46
N ARG A 34 -12.87 9.58 2.77
CA ARG A 34 -13.47 8.85 3.90
C ARG A 34 -14.72 8.03 3.54
N PRO A 35 -14.61 6.70 3.43
CA PRO A 35 -15.80 5.87 3.30
C PRO A 35 -16.67 5.99 4.56
N VAL A 36 -17.98 6.01 4.37
CA VAL A 36 -18.94 5.87 5.46
C VAL A 36 -18.89 4.42 5.91
N PHE A 37 -18.21 4.15 7.03
CA PHE A 37 -18.08 2.80 7.57
C PHE A 37 -19.15 2.51 8.63
N CYS A 38 -19.65 1.27 8.65
CA CYS A 38 -20.41 0.75 9.78
C CYS A 38 -19.50 0.59 11.00
N VAL A 39 -20.09 0.69 12.19
CA VAL A 39 -19.44 0.30 13.45
C VAL A 39 -18.89 -1.13 13.27
N SER A 40 -17.60 -1.33 13.57
CA SER A 40 -16.86 -2.61 13.39
C SER A 40 -16.43 -2.99 11.96
N GLY A 41 -16.34 -2.05 11.01
CA GLY A 41 -15.80 -2.30 9.67
C GLY A 41 -14.34 -2.77 9.63
N ARG A 42 -13.91 -3.29 8.47
CA ARG A 42 -12.51 -3.62 8.17
C ARG A 42 -12.12 -3.03 6.83
N VAL A 43 -10.93 -2.44 6.77
CA VAL A 43 -10.31 -1.98 5.53
C VAL A 43 -8.97 -2.68 5.39
N VAL A 44 -8.76 -3.25 4.20
CA VAL A 44 -7.53 -3.95 3.87
C VAL A 44 -6.94 -3.34 2.61
N ASN A 45 -5.80 -2.70 2.78
CA ASN A 45 -5.00 -2.20 1.66
C ASN A 45 -4.04 -3.29 1.19
N VAL A 46 -4.15 -3.71 -0.06
CA VAL A 46 -3.21 -4.66 -0.65
C VAL A 46 -1.94 -3.92 -1.08
N SER A 47 -0.99 -3.85 -0.16
CA SER A 47 0.34 -3.28 -0.36
C SER A 47 1.31 -4.35 -0.90
N SER A 48 2.59 -4.24 -0.62
CA SER A 48 3.63 -5.20 -1.03
C SER A 48 4.85 -5.09 -0.14
N LEU A 49 5.57 -6.22 0.06
CA LEU A 49 6.92 -6.21 0.62
C LEU A 49 7.88 -5.34 -0.20
N GLY A 50 7.60 -5.15 -1.49
CA GLY A 50 8.32 -4.21 -2.35
C GLY A 50 8.31 -2.77 -1.84
N GLY A 51 7.29 -2.36 -1.07
CA GLY A 51 7.28 -1.05 -0.40
C GLY A 51 8.28 -0.98 0.76
N SER A 52 8.33 -2.02 1.61
CA SER A 52 9.33 -2.09 2.67
C SER A 52 10.76 -2.16 2.14
N TRP A 53 10.98 -2.86 1.02
CA TRP A 53 12.28 -2.90 0.35
C TRP A 53 12.65 -1.53 -0.23
N ALA A 54 11.74 -0.89 -0.95
CA ALA A 54 11.95 0.46 -1.48
C ALA A 54 12.25 1.47 -0.37
N LEU A 55 11.59 1.37 0.78
CA LEU A 55 11.88 2.20 1.94
C LEU A 55 13.32 2.01 2.44
N LYS A 56 13.84 0.78 2.46
CA LYS A 56 15.24 0.53 2.88
C LYS A 56 16.26 1.14 1.92
N ASP A 57 15.92 1.24 0.64
CA ASP A 57 16.75 1.81 -0.41
C ASP A 57 16.64 3.34 -0.51
N CYS A 58 15.68 3.96 0.19
CA CYS A 58 15.59 5.42 0.33
C CYS A 58 16.77 5.99 1.13
N SER A 59 17.07 7.28 0.95
CA SER A 59 18.01 8.02 1.81
C SER A 59 17.57 8.03 3.28
N PRO A 60 18.51 8.21 4.24
CA PRO A 60 18.17 8.27 5.67
C PRO A 60 17.10 9.30 6.01
N THR A 61 17.12 10.46 5.33
CA THR A 61 16.11 11.52 5.54
C THR A 61 14.71 11.09 5.08
N LEU A 62 14.60 10.45 3.91
CA LEU A 62 13.33 9.90 3.42
C LEU A 62 12.84 8.76 4.33
N GLN A 63 13.76 7.89 4.76
CA GLN A 63 13.45 6.81 5.70
C GLN A 63 12.88 7.33 7.01
N GLN A 64 13.51 8.35 7.60
CA GLN A 64 13.05 8.99 8.81
C GLN A 64 11.65 9.59 8.61
N ARG A 65 11.43 10.31 7.50
CA ARG A 65 10.14 10.95 7.24
C ARG A 65 9.01 9.94 7.02
N PHE A 66 9.24 8.84 6.30
CA PHE A 66 8.23 7.78 6.12
C PHE A 66 7.99 6.91 7.35
N ARG A 67 8.89 6.95 8.34
CA ARG A 67 8.71 6.25 9.63
C ARG A 67 8.08 7.12 10.71
N SER A 68 8.11 8.43 10.57
CA SER A 68 7.61 9.34 11.60
C SER A 68 6.10 9.15 11.85
N GLU A 69 5.69 9.41 13.09
CA GLU A 69 4.31 9.27 13.53
C GLU A 69 3.47 10.54 13.25
N ASP A 70 4.14 11.64 12.93
CA ASP A 70 3.56 12.97 12.73
C ASP A 70 3.41 13.37 11.26
N ILE A 71 3.66 12.45 10.32
CA ILE A 71 3.51 12.73 8.89
C ILE A 71 2.04 12.99 8.55
N THR A 72 1.76 14.12 7.91
CA THR A 72 0.42 14.48 7.46
C THR A 72 0.09 13.91 6.09
N GLU A 73 -1.20 13.85 5.75
CA GLU A 73 -1.62 13.37 4.42
C GLU A 73 -1.08 14.29 3.32
N GLU A 74 -1.09 15.60 3.56
CA GLU A 74 -0.59 16.62 2.65
C GLU A 74 0.90 16.46 2.37
N GLU A 75 1.70 16.19 3.41
CA GLU A 75 3.13 15.95 3.26
C GLU A 75 3.43 14.63 2.55
N LEU A 76 2.67 13.57 2.84
CA LEU A 76 2.79 12.30 2.14
C LEU A 76 2.48 12.47 0.64
N VAL A 77 1.42 13.21 0.30
CA VAL A 77 1.08 13.55 -1.08
C VAL A 77 2.21 14.34 -1.73
N GLY A 78 2.75 15.35 -1.05
CA GLY A 78 3.89 16.14 -1.53
C GLY A 78 5.14 15.30 -1.80
N LEU A 79 5.46 14.34 -0.92
CA LEU A 79 6.57 13.41 -1.09
C LEU A 79 6.36 12.52 -2.32
N MET A 80 5.16 11.96 -2.52
CA MET A 80 4.86 11.14 -3.68
C MET A 80 4.93 11.95 -4.98
N GLN A 81 4.41 13.18 -4.98
CA GLN A 81 4.49 14.09 -6.13
C GLN A 81 5.93 14.47 -6.47
N ARG A 82 6.77 14.71 -5.45
CA ARG A 82 8.20 14.97 -5.64
C ARG A 82 8.91 13.79 -6.29
N PHE A 83 8.62 12.55 -5.86
CA PHE A 83 9.17 11.36 -6.50
C PHE A 83 8.80 11.29 -7.99
N VAL A 84 7.54 11.59 -8.36
CA VAL A 84 7.12 11.65 -9.78
C VAL A 84 7.94 12.67 -10.56
N ALA A 85 8.00 13.90 -10.04
CA ALA A 85 8.66 15.01 -10.72
C ALA A 85 10.15 14.75 -10.95
N GLU A 86 10.84 14.17 -9.96
CA GLU A 86 12.27 13.86 -10.09
C GLU A 86 12.53 12.62 -10.95
N SER A 87 11.63 11.64 -10.93
CA SER A 87 11.73 10.47 -11.82
C SER A 87 11.58 10.88 -13.29
N GLN A 88 10.67 11.81 -13.59
CA GLN A 88 10.49 12.36 -14.95
C GLN A 88 11.73 13.12 -15.44
N LYS A 89 12.52 13.69 -14.53
CA LYS A 89 13.80 14.36 -14.84
C LYS A 89 14.99 13.41 -14.86
N GLY A 90 14.81 12.15 -14.46
CA GLY A 90 15.89 11.18 -14.28
C GLY A 90 16.82 11.47 -13.08
N LYS A 91 16.36 12.25 -12.10
CA LYS A 91 17.16 12.73 -10.96
C LYS A 91 16.74 12.17 -9.61
N HIS A 92 15.76 11.26 -9.58
CA HIS A 92 15.22 10.69 -8.33
C HIS A 92 16.29 10.04 -7.46
N LYS A 93 17.31 9.40 -8.05
CA LYS A 93 18.47 8.84 -7.32
C LYS A 93 19.28 9.89 -6.57
N GLU A 94 19.51 11.06 -7.18
CA GLU A 94 20.27 12.16 -6.56
C GLU A 94 19.52 12.69 -5.33
N ASP A 95 18.19 12.70 -5.41
CA ASP A 95 17.29 13.07 -4.32
C ASP A 95 17.05 11.93 -3.30
N GLY A 96 17.76 10.81 -3.44
CA GLY A 96 17.77 9.71 -2.49
C GLY A 96 16.60 8.74 -2.60
N TRP A 97 15.87 8.74 -3.72
CA TRP A 97 14.81 7.77 -3.99
C TRP A 97 15.35 6.47 -4.59
N PRO A 98 14.65 5.33 -4.37
CA PRO A 98 14.98 4.08 -5.02
C PRO A 98 14.52 4.09 -6.48
N GLU A 99 15.03 3.13 -7.27
CA GLU A 99 14.69 2.98 -8.69
C GLU A 99 13.28 2.43 -8.95
N THR A 100 12.64 1.87 -7.92
CA THR A 100 11.39 1.13 -8.08
C THR A 100 10.17 2.05 -7.88
N ALA A 101 9.59 2.54 -8.97
CA ALA A 101 8.33 3.32 -8.91
C ALA A 101 7.19 2.53 -8.24
N TYR A 102 7.08 1.23 -8.55
CA TYR A 102 6.13 0.34 -7.88
C TYR A 102 6.38 0.28 -6.37
N GLY A 103 7.63 0.08 -5.94
CA GLY A 103 7.99 0.03 -4.54
C GLY A 103 7.64 1.33 -3.80
N VAL A 104 8.00 2.50 -4.36
CA VAL A 104 7.65 3.80 -3.77
C VAL A 104 6.13 3.98 -3.66
N SER A 105 5.36 3.57 -4.66
CA SER A 105 3.89 3.63 -4.60
C SER A 105 3.33 2.79 -3.44
N LYS A 106 3.92 1.63 -3.16
CA LYS A 106 3.54 0.74 -2.06
C LYS A 106 4.01 1.27 -0.71
N THR A 107 5.15 1.98 -0.65
CA THR A 107 5.57 2.75 0.53
C THR A 107 4.54 3.80 0.89
N GLY A 108 4.12 4.62 -0.08
CA GLY A 108 3.10 5.63 0.15
C GLY A 108 1.79 5.05 0.67
N LEU A 109 1.33 3.93 0.08
CA LEU A 109 0.12 3.26 0.52
C LEU A 109 0.21 2.73 1.97
N THR A 110 1.36 2.19 2.37
CA THR A 110 1.57 1.70 3.74
C THR A 110 1.65 2.86 4.74
N VAL A 111 2.33 3.95 4.40
CA VAL A 111 2.43 5.13 5.28
C VAL A 111 1.08 5.79 5.49
N ARG A 112 0.23 5.86 4.45
CA ARG A 112 -1.13 6.42 4.55
C ARG A 112 -1.96 5.76 5.65
N LEU A 113 -1.71 4.49 5.98
CA LEU A 113 -2.42 3.80 7.06
C LEU A 113 -2.18 4.43 8.43
N LYS A 114 -0.96 4.90 8.68
CA LYS A 114 -0.58 5.53 9.94
C LYS A 114 -1.30 6.86 10.14
N ILE A 115 -1.58 7.54 9.03
CA ILE A 115 -2.25 8.84 8.99
C ILE A 115 -3.77 8.68 9.18
N MET A 116 -4.32 7.58 8.68
CA MET A 116 -5.75 7.37 8.64
C MET A 116 -6.28 6.86 9.98
N ILE A 117 -6.70 7.78 10.84
CA ILE A 117 -7.40 7.47 12.09
C ILE A 117 -8.85 7.11 11.76
N LEU A 118 -9.22 5.83 11.93
CA LEU A 118 -10.58 5.34 11.76
C LEU A 118 -11.05 4.61 13.02
N ASN A 119 -12.34 4.71 13.32
CA ASN A 119 -13.00 3.88 14.35
C ASN A 119 -13.22 2.42 13.90
N ILE A 120 -12.43 1.94 12.92
CA ILE A 120 -12.52 0.62 12.31
C ILE A 120 -11.13 0.04 12.09
N LEU A 121 -11.01 -1.29 11.99
CA LEU A 121 -9.70 -1.90 11.76
C LEU A 121 -9.22 -1.62 10.34
N LEU A 122 -8.02 -1.05 10.24
CA LEU A 122 -7.38 -0.70 8.98
C LEU A 122 -5.97 -1.26 8.97
N ASN A 123 -5.62 -2.06 7.96
CA ASN A 123 -4.27 -2.62 7.82
C ASN A 123 -3.83 -2.65 6.36
N ALA A 124 -2.52 -2.70 6.12
CA ALA A 124 -1.97 -3.12 4.83
C ALA A 124 -1.55 -4.57 4.93
N CYS A 125 -1.52 -5.24 3.79
CA CYS A 125 -0.89 -6.53 3.69
C CYS A 125 -0.08 -6.71 2.41
N CYS A 126 0.84 -7.66 2.44
CA CYS A 126 1.44 -8.25 1.26
C CYS A 126 0.74 -9.61 1.00
N PRO A 127 0.22 -9.86 -0.21
CA PRO A 127 -0.31 -11.17 -0.57
C PRO A 127 0.81 -12.19 -0.88
N GLY A 128 2.07 -11.73 -0.95
CA GLY A 128 3.21 -12.52 -1.44
C GLY A 128 3.38 -12.39 -2.95
N TRP A 129 4.25 -13.24 -3.53
CA TRP A 129 4.45 -13.29 -4.97
C TRP A 129 3.44 -14.26 -5.60
N VAL A 130 2.35 -13.71 -6.12
CA VAL A 130 1.15 -14.45 -6.58
C VAL A 130 1.13 -14.53 -8.10
N ARG A 131 0.78 -15.68 -8.70
CA ARG A 131 0.59 -15.86 -10.15
C ARG A 131 -0.65 -15.10 -10.63
N THR A 132 -0.41 -14.02 -11.36
CA THR A 132 -1.43 -13.13 -11.95
C THR A 132 -0.87 -12.55 -13.24
N ASP A 133 -1.68 -11.81 -14.00
CA ASP A 133 -1.20 -11.08 -15.19
C ASP A 133 -0.03 -10.13 -14.88
N MET A 134 0.06 -9.60 -13.65
CA MET A 134 1.13 -8.70 -13.21
C MET A 134 2.50 -9.38 -13.04
N THR A 135 2.51 -10.69 -12.79
CA THR A 135 3.69 -11.43 -12.29
C THR A 135 4.00 -12.68 -13.10
N SER A 136 3.07 -13.09 -13.99
CA SER A 136 3.10 -14.32 -14.79
C SER A 136 3.19 -15.60 -13.95
N ASP A 137 3.32 -16.74 -14.62
CA ASP A 137 3.37 -18.07 -14.00
C ASP A 137 4.64 -18.33 -13.17
N LYS A 138 5.62 -17.42 -13.20
CA LYS A 138 6.88 -17.53 -12.44
C LYS A 138 6.70 -17.32 -10.94
N ALA A 139 5.57 -16.78 -10.51
CA ALA A 139 5.31 -16.48 -9.12
C ALA A 139 5.00 -17.74 -8.29
N THR A 140 5.38 -17.72 -7.01
CA THR A 140 5.38 -18.90 -6.16
C THR A 140 3.98 -19.29 -5.68
N LYS A 141 3.10 -18.31 -5.40
CA LYS A 141 1.76 -18.53 -4.88
C LYS A 141 0.70 -18.55 -5.98
N SER A 142 -0.34 -19.36 -5.83
CA SER A 142 -1.60 -19.24 -6.57
C SER A 142 -2.42 -18.03 -6.11
N PRO A 143 -3.41 -17.57 -6.90
CA PRO A 143 -4.37 -16.55 -6.48
C PRO A 143 -5.03 -16.85 -5.13
N ASP A 144 -5.41 -18.12 -4.90
CA ASP A 144 -6.07 -18.55 -3.66
C ASP A 144 -5.14 -18.43 -2.45
N GLU A 145 -3.87 -18.85 -2.59
CA GLU A 145 -2.85 -18.67 -1.55
C GLU A 145 -2.56 -17.19 -1.29
N GLY A 146 -2.55 -16.37 -2.35
CA GLY A 146 -2.39 -14.92 -2.26
C GLY A 146 -3.53 -14.20 -1.53
N ALA A 147 -4.75 -14.74 -1.59
CA ALA A 147 -5.92 -14.17 -0.96
C ALA A 147 -5.97 -14.40 0.57
N ILE A 148 -5.19 -15.35 1.10
CA ILE A 148 -5.24 -15.76 2.51
C ILE A 148 -5.06 -14.59 3.48
N THR A 149 -4.00 -13.79 3.35
CA THR A 149 -3.71 -12.67 4.27
C THR A 149 -4.75 -11.54 4.13
N PRO A 150 -5.11 -11.08 2.92
CA PRO A 150 -6.19 -10.11 2.75
C PRO A 150 -7.52 -10.56 3.38
N VAL A 151 -7.92 -11.82 3.15
CA VAL A 151 -9.17 -12.38 3.69
C VAL A 151 -9.11 -12.51 5.20
N TYR A 152 -7.98 -12.95 5.76
CA TYR A 152 -7.76 -12.99 7.21
C TYR A 152 -8.01 -11.63 7.87
N LEU A 153 -7.47 -10.55 7.30
CA LEU A 153 -7.66 -9.19 7.83
C LEU A 153 -9.09 -8.68 7.65
N ALA A 154 -9.75 -9.04 6.54
CA ALA A 154 -11.14 -8.66 6.30
C ALA A 154 -12.11 -9.35 7.27
N LEU A 155 -11.77 -10.56 7.72
CA LEU A 155 -12.60 -11.42 8.56
C LEU A 155 -12.19 -11.45 10.03
N LEU A 156 -11.40 -10.48 10.50
CA LEU A 156 -11.10 -10.35 11.94
C LEU A 156 -12.41 -10.36 12.75
N PRO A 157 -12.45 -11.05 13.92
CA PRO A 157 -13.70 -11.26 14.63
C PRO A 157 -14.31 -9.94 15.11
N PRO A 158 -15.65 -9.79 15.20
CA PRO A 158 -16.28 -8.64 15.83
C PRO A 158 -15.68 -8.36 17.22
N GLY A 159 -15.40 -7.10 17.53
CA GLY A 159 -14.74 -6.70 18.78
C GLY A 159 -13.21 -6.84 18.79
N ALA A 160 -12.59 -7.37 17.73
CA ALA A 160 -11.13 -7.35 17.61
C ALA A 160 -10.60 -5.90 17.62
N THR A 161 -9.55 -5.68 18.40
CA THR A 161 -8.81 -4.40 18.45
C THR A 161 -7.50 -4.45 17.67
N GLU A 162 -6.99 -5.64 17.37
CA GLU A 162 -5.70 -5.85 16.68
C GLU A 162 -5.83 -6.94 15.58
N PRO A 163 -4.98 -6.89 14.54
CA PRO A 163 -4.05 -5.80 14.24
C PRO A 163 -4.77 -4.52 13.78
N HIS A 164 -4.24 -3.35 14.16
CA HIS A 164 -4.67 -2.04 13.64
C HIS A 164 -3.48 -1.16 13.25
N GLY A 165 -3.55 -0.52 12.08
CA GLY A 165 -2.49 0.33 11.54
C GLY A 165 -1.21 -0.43 11.20
N LYS A 166 -1.29 -1.76 10.99
CA LYS A 166 -0.12 -2.61 10.77
C LYS A 166 0.08 -2.97 9.30
N PHE A 167 1.30 -3.35 8.96
CA PHE A 167 1.64 -4.04 7.72
C PHE A 167 1.79 -5.53 8.01
N VAL A 168 1.05 -6.38 7.28
CA VAL A 168 0.92 -7.82 7.57
C VAL A 168 1.31 -8.66 6.35
N SER A 169 2.13 -9.69 6.53
CA SER A 169 2.43 -10.70 5.51
C SER A 169 2.28 -12.07 6.13
N ASP A 170 1.70 -13.01 5.40
CA ASP A 170 1.49 -14.39 5.89
C ASP A 170 0.80 -14.47 7.27
N LYS A 171 -0.16 -13.56 7.51
CA LYS A 171 -0.86 -13.36 8.80
C LYS A 171 0.01 -12.89 9.96
N GLU A 172 1.25 -12.48 9.70
CA GLU A 172 2.18 -11.96 10.71
C GLU A 172 2.45 -10.46 10.51
N VAL A 173 2.51 -9.72 11.63
CA VAL A 173 2.87 -8.29 11.62
C VAL A 173 4.34 -8.13 11.25
N GLN A 174 4.59 -7.35 10.22
CA GLN A 174 5.93 -7.07 9.71
C GLN A 174 6.46 -5.76 10.28
N PRO A 175 7.77 -5.67 10.58
CA PRO A 175 8.39 -4.41 10.97
C PRO A 175 8.38 -3.41 9.80
N TRP A 176 8.23 -2.12 10.13
CA TRP A 176 8.20 -1.00 9.17
C TRP A 176 9.38 -0.06 9.36
#